data_AF-A0A958PJF7-F1
#
_entry.id   AF-A0A958PJF7-F1
#
_cell.length_a   1.000
_cell.length_b   1.000
_cell.length_c   1.000
_cell.angle_alpha   90.00
_cell.angle_beta   90.00
_cell.angle_gamma   90.00
#
_symmetry.space_group_name_H-M   'P 1'
#
loop_
_entity.id
_entity.type
_entity.pdbx_description
1 polymer ?
#
loop_
_entity_poly.entity_id
_entity_poly.type
_entity_poly.pdbx_seq_one_letter_code
_entity_poly.pdbx_strand_id
1 'polypeptide(L)'
;MKTMLFWAVVFCGVVSPCAQAKRLVDIMPPDRLAQLRPRFPRVFNPALQEILDGENTLWYDALSIVPGYQDSFGDNIETPIGFRPNTIDRGLIDLAVPGGHAQIFVRKGQFHFPFSRVGMTDSPTNTFVVDFWKFPEKNGKPLPVVWWKREPNYITHRIDWMFPKGTLLGEILFMIDEKGDSYPFEVRTRIRELDTWAVDVYRPFPYSDKLADALENKRLERSEWRTSPSISKLIEHLRNPNTLTPFNLSNSHFKNSFSTVNGAMDYLPALDDNSILKELLRDTVFESARYYSWKESGSLKSYAASTRSEFSIVPKNYDAGVFEISEEFCNRCHKDAGRPFRDYYPNIIAYGELWGNDDAFSWHPFENKNFVNSSGQVQNFNHDNRKFRQDFIDAGLLEKYSTSQHPEDTYKKLPGEWKNFSY
;
A
#
# COMPACT_ATOMS: atom_id res chain seq x y z
N MET A 1 -48.92 30.64 48.55
CA MET A 1 -47.88 29.65 48.17
C MET A 1 -48.57 28.56 47.37
N LYS A 2 -48.39 28.54 46.04
CA LYS A 2 -48.94 27.51 45.14
C LYS A 2 -47.76 26.72 44.57
N THR A 3 -47.70 25.44 44.91
CA THR A 3 -46.67 24.49 44.48
C THR A 3 -46.94 24.11 43.02
N MET A 4 -46.03 24.47 42.11
CA MET A 4 -46.06 23.98 40.72
C MET A 4 -45.34 22.62 40.65
N LEU A 5 -46.09 21.59 40.26
CA LEU A 5 -45.58 20.27 39.92
C LEU A 5 -45.10 20.29 38.46
N PHE A 6 -43.80 20.13 38.24
CA PHE A 6 -43.24 19.90 36.90
C PHE A 6 -43.36 18.42 36.54
N TRP A 7 -44.12 18.11 35.49
CA TRP A 7 -44.14 16.79 34.87
C TRP A 7 -42.97 16.68 33.88
N ALA A 8 -41.99 15.84 34.19
CA ALA A 8 -40.95 15.44 33.24
C ALA A 8 -41.50 14.32 32.34
N VAL A 9 -41.73 14.64 31.07
CA VAL A 9 -42.04 13.63 30.04
C VAL A 9 -40.71 13.03 29.57
N VAL A 10 -40.42 11.82 30.02
CA VAL A 10 -39.30 11.01 29.51
C VAL A 10 -39.74 10.39 28.18
N PHE A 11 -39.30 10.97 27.07
CA PHE A 11 -39.39 10.32 25.76
C PHE A 11 -38.33 9.21 25.70
N CYS A 12 -38.71 7.98 26.03
CA CYS A 12 -37.97 6.79 25.62
C CYS A 12 -38.20 6.57 24.12
N GLY A 13 -37.46 7.32 23.29
CA GLY A 13 -37.35 7.01 21.88
C GLY A 13 -36.71 5.64 21.73
N VAL A 14 -37.48 4.64 21.31
CA VAL A 14 -36.95 3.36 20.86
C VAL A 14 -36.17 3.67 19.59
N VAL A 15 -34.86 3.86 19.74
CA VAL A 15 -33.94 3.94 18.60
C VAL A 15 -33.92 2.54 18.01
N SER A 16 -34.69 2.32 16.94
CA SER A 16 -34.55 1.10 16.16
C SER A 16 -33.07 0.99 15.76
N PRO A 17 -32.41 -0.15 16.02
CA PRO A 17 -31.04 -0.33 15.56
C PRO A 17 -31.06 -0.13 14.04
N CYS A 18 -30.33 0.88 13.55
CA CYS A 18 -30.04 0.99 12.13
C CYS A 18 -29.54 -0.38 11.69
N ALA A 19 -30.25 -1.01 10.76
CA ALA A 19 -29.79 -2.26 10.16
C ALA A 19 -28.41 -1.98 9.58
N GLN A 20 -27.37 -2.51 10.24
CA GLN A 20 -26.01 -2.33 9.82
C GLN A 20 -25.90 -2.90 8.41
N ALA A 21 -25.49 -2.07 7.45
CA ALA A 21 -25.37 -2.53 6.08
C ALA A 21 -24.31 -3.64 6.10
N LYS A 22 -24.71 -4.86 5.74
CA LYS A 22 -23.78 -5.98 5.74
C LYS A 22 -22.70 -5.68 4.71
N ARG A 23 -21.44 -5.68 5.14
CA ARG A 23 -20.30 -5.54 4.23
C ARG A 23 -20.38 -6.60 3.14
N LEU A 24 -19.99 -6.21 1.92
CA LEU A 24 -20.02 -7.10 0.76
C LEU A 24 -19.21 -8.38 1.02
N VAL A 25 -17.96 -8.22 1.48
CA VAL A 25 -17.06 -9.30 1.89
C VAL A 25 -16.16 -8.78 3.01
N ASP A 26 -15.85 -9.61 4.01
CA ASP A 26 -14.79 -9.34 4.98
C ASP A 26 -13.51 -10.09 4.55
N ILE A 27 -12.50 -9.34 4.08
CA ILE A 27 -11.19 -9.91 3.75
C ILE A 27 -10.32 -9.95 5.01
N MET A 28 -10.16 -8.80 5.66
CA MET A 28 -9.54 -8.69 6.98
C MET A 28 -10.51 -9.20 8.05
N PRO A 29 -10.04 -10.02 9.03
CA PRO A 29 -10.87 -10.42 10.16
C PRO A 29 -11.48 -9.20 10.88
N PRO A 30 -12.78 -9.21 11.21
CA PRO A 30 -13.47 -8.05 11.81
C PRO A 30 -12.79 -7.53 13.08
N ASP A 31 -12.32 -8.41 13.96
CA ASP A 31 -11.63 -8.03 15.20
C ASP A 31 -10.32 -7.29 14.92
N ARG A 32 -9.59 -7.69 13.89
CA ARG A 32 -8.34 -7.03 13.50
C ARG A 32 -8.61 -5.64 12.94
N LEU A 33 -9.65 -5.51 12.09
CA LEU A 33 -10.04 -4.19 11.60
C LEU A 33 -10.56 -3.30 12.74
N ALA A 34 -11.33 -3.83 13.68
CA ALA A 34 -11.82 -3.08 14.85
C ALA A 34 -10.67 -2.57 15.73
N GLN A 35 -9.57 -3.31 15.83
CA GLN A 35 -8.35 -2.85 16.51
C GLN A 35 -7.65 -1.70 15.76
N LEU A 36 -7.64 -1.75 14.43
CA LEU A 36 -6.90 -0.78 13.60
C LEU A 36 -7.69 0.51 13.36
N ARG A 37 -9.01 0.42 13.19
CA ARG A 37 -9.88 1.54 12.78
C ARG A 37 -9.77 2.79 13.66
N PRO A 38 -9.69 2.70 15.01
CA PRO A 38 -9.50 3.89 15.85
C PRO A 38 -8.18 4.64 15.60
N ARG A 39 -7.24 4.03 14.87
CA ARG A 39 -5.92 4.58 14.53
C ARG A 39 -5.86 5.10 13.09
N PHE A 40 -6.93 4.98 12.31
CA PHE A 40 -6.95 5.51 10.95
C PHE A 40 -6.84 7.02 10.99
N PRO A 41 -6.03 7.63 10.10
CA PRO A 41 -5.87 9.06 10.09
C PRO A 41 -7.17 9.72 9.61
N ARG A 42 -7.44 10.92 10.13
CA ARG A 42 -8.37 11.83 9.47
C ARG A 42 -7.68 12.42 8.26
N VAL A 43 -8.38 12.54 7.14
CA VAL A 43 -7.89 13.14 5.90
C VAL A 43 -8.74 14.35 5.54
N PHE A 44 -8.11 15.37 4.96
CA PHE A 44 -8.78 16.60 4.56
C PHE A 44 -9.71 16.40 3.36
N ASN A 45 -9.40 15.44 2.48
CA ASN A 45 -10.22 15.10 1.32
C ASN A 45 -11.52 14.40 1.78
N PRO A 46 -12.71 15.02 1.61
CA PRO A 46 -13.95 14.45 2.12
C PRO A 46 -14.32 13.11 1.47
N ALA A 47 -14.04 12.93 0.18
CA ALA A 47 -14.35 11.68 -0.54
C ALA A 47 -13.46 10.53 -0.04
N LEU A 48 -12.18 10.81 0.23
CA LEU A 48 -11.30 9.81 0.84
C LEU A 48 -11.72 9.53 2.30
N GLN A 49 -12.09 10.56 3.08
CA GLN A 49 -12.57 10.37 4.45
C GLN A 49 -13.81 9.47 4.48
N GLU A 50 -14.77 9.69 3.58
CA GLU A 50 -15.96 8.84 3.44
C GLU A 50 -15.58 7.38 3.12
N ILE A 51 -14.54 7.15 2.32
CA ILE A 51 -14.04 5.80 2.04
C ILE A 51 -13.39 5.18 3.29
N LEU A 52 -12.59 5.91 4.04
CA LEU A 52 -11.95 5.42 5.27
C LEU A 52 -13.00 5.09 6.35
N ASP A 53 -14.09 5.88 6.40
CA ASP A 53 -15.19 5.69 7.34
C ASP A 53 -16.29 4.74 6.81
N GLY A 54 -16.27 4.43 5.52
CA GLY A 54 -17.32 3.67 4.84
C GLY A 54 -17.38 2.20 5.26
N GLU A 55 -18.61 1.66 5.34
CA GLU A 55 -18.81 0.22 5.55
C GLU A 55 -18.57 -0.58 4.25
N ASN A 56 -18.73 0.06 3.08
CA ASN A 56 -18.55 -0.57 1.77
C ASN A 56 -17.09 -0.57 1.28
N THR A 57 -16.14 -0.24 2.15
CA THR A 57 -14.71 -0.31 1.87
C THR A 57 -14.18 -1.67 2.29
N LEU A 58 -13.52 -2.36 1.36
CA LEU A 58 -12.84 -3.60 1.67
C LEU A 58 -11.49 -3.29 2.29
N TRP A 59 -11.18 -3.98 3.38
CA TRP A 59 -9.93 -3.82 4.13
C TRP A 59 -9.16 -5.13 4.10
N TYR A 60 -7.85 -5.05 3.87
CA TYR A 60 -6.96 -6.20 3.90
C TYR A 60 -5.55 -5.80 4.31
N ASP A 61 -4.73 -6.81 4.60
CA ASP A 61 -3.31 -6.67 4.88
C ASP A 61 -2.58 -7.90 4.33
N ALA A 62 -1.26 -7.93 4.48
CA ALA A 62 -0.43 -9.04 4.01
C ALA A 62 -0.72 -10.40 4.68
N LEU A 63 -1.51 -10.44 5.76
CA LEU A 63 -1.98 -11.68 6.39
C LEU A 63 -3.30 -12.15 5.76
N SER A 64 -4.13 -11.20 5.36
CA SER A 64 -5.47 -11.45 4.82
C SER A 64 -5.44 -11.75 3.30
N ILE A 65 -4.53 -11.11 2.56
CA ILE A 65 -4.16 -11.43 1.17
C ILE A 65 -2.65 -11.61 1.16
N VAL A 66 -2.18 -12.86 1.05
CA VAL A 66 -0.75 -13.15 1.16
C VAL A 66 -0.04 -12.72 -0.13
N PRO A 67 0.93 -11.79 -0.06
CA PRO A 67 1.76 -11.42 -1.21
C PRO A 67 2.29 -12.62 -1.98
N GLY A 68 2.20 -12.61 -3.29
CA GLY A 68 2.69 -13.69 -4.14
C GLY A 68 2.66 -13.38 -5.62
N TYR A 69 3.20 -14.30 -6.41
CA TYR A 69 3.29 -14.22 -7.86
C TYR A 69 2.71 -15.46 -8.53
N GLN A 70 2.40 -15.37 -9.83
CA GLN A 70 1.95 -16.51 -10.62
C GLN A 70 3.14 -17.24 -11.24
N ASP A 71 3.23 -18.55 -11.03
CA ASP A 71 4.00 -19.44 -11.90
C ASP A 71 3.20 -19.67 -13.17
N SER A 72 3.38 -18.76 -14.12
CA SER A 72 2.65 -18.79 -15.39
C SER A 72 3.32 -19.65 -16.46
N PHE A 73 4.53 -20.19 -16.22
CA PHE A 73 5.28 -20.98 -17.18
C PHE A 73 5.53 -22.40 -16.65
N GLY A 74 4.79 -23.36 -17.17
CA GLY A 74 5.02 -24.77 -16.89
C GLY A 74 4.01 -25.70 -17.57
N ASP A 75 4.20 -27.00 -17.37
CA ASP A 75 3.38 -28.07 -17.95
C ASP A 75 2.55 -28.83 -16.90
N ASN A 76 2.65 -28.45 -15.62
CA ASN A 76 2.03 -29.12 -14.49
C ASN A 76 2.49 -30.58 -14.29
N ILE A 77 3.58 -30.99 -14.95
CA ILE A 77 4.18 -32.32 -14.86
C ILE A 77 5.58 -32.20 -14.25
N GLU A 78 6.47 -31.48 -14.93
CA GLU A 78 7.84 -31.21 -14.47
C GLU A 78 7.95 -29.81 -13.86
N THR A 79 7.18 -28.87 -14.39
CA THR A 79 7.21 -27.46 -14.01
C THR A 79 5.87 -27.02 -13.45
N PRO A 80 5.86 -26.41 -12.26
CA PRO A 80 4.61 -26.07 -11.59
C PRO A 80 3.91 -24.92 -12.28
N ILE A 81 2.57 -24.99 -12.26
CA ILE A 81 1.69 -23.89 -12.62
C ILE A 81 0.93 -23.51 -11.36
N GLY A 82 0.78 -22.22 -11.09
CA GLY A 82 -0.02 -21.79 -9.94
C GLY A 82 0.31 -20.40 -9.42
N PHE A 83 0.11 -20.22 -8.12
CA PHE A 83 0.44 -19.03 -7.36
C PHE A 83 1.41 -19.40 -6.23
N ARG A 84 2.49 -18.64 -6.10
CA ARG A 84 3.49 -18.80 -5.05
C ARG A 84 3.48 -17.59 -4.13
N PRO A 85 3.44 -17.79 -2.81
CA PRO A 85 3.62 -16.68 -1.90
C PRO A 85 5.07 -16.19 -1.95
N ASN A 86 5.26 -14.88 -1.81
CA ASN A 86 6.60 -14.26 -1.69
C ASN A 86 7.33 -14.75 -0.43
N THR A 87 6.61 -15.37 0.51
CA THR A 87 7.13 -15.97 1.74
C THR A 87 7.68 -17.38 1.53
N ILE A 88 7.94 -17.80 0.29
CA ILE A 88 8.50 -19.11 0.01
C ILE A 88 9.86 -19.32 0.68
N ASP A 89 10.13 -20.56 1.11
CA ASP A 89 11.42 -20.94 1.68
C ASP A 89 12.53 -20.79 0.66
N ARG A 90 13.70 -20.31 1.11
CA ARG A 90 14.88 -20.11 0.27
C ARG A 90 15.26 -21.39 -0.48
N GLY A 91 15.18 -22.55 0.16
CA GLY A 91 15.54 -23.82 -0.45
C GLY A 91 14.71 -24.12 -1.70
N LEU A 92 13.44 -23.74 -1.74
CA LEU A 92 12.57 -24.03 -2.89
C LEU A 92 12.89 -23.19 -4.13
N ILE A 93 13.46 -21.99 -3.95
CA ILE A 93 13.99 -21.19 -5.06
C ILE A 93 15.43 -21.59 -5.38
N ASP A 94 16.25 -21.80 -4.37
CA ASP A 94 17.66 -22.13 -4.61
C ASP A 94 17.84 -23.54 -5.20
N LEU A 95 16.85 -24.43 -5.06
CA LEU A 95 16.82 -25.76 -5.70
C LEU A 95 16.78 -25.69 -7.23
N ALA A 96 15.93 -24.84 -7.80
CA ALA A 96 15.85 -24.72 -9.26
C ALA A 96 16.90 -23.74 -9.81
N VAL A 97 17.29 -22.72 -9.03
CA VAL A 97 18.34 -21.77 -9.41
C VAL A 97 19.18 -21.43 -8.19
N PRO A 98 20.40 -21.99 -8.05
CA PRO A 98 21.28 -21.69 -6.93
C PRO A 98 21.51 -20.18 -6.77
N GLY A 99 21.12 -19.63 -5.62
CA GLY A 99 21.22 -18.20 -5.30
C GLY A 99 20.08 -17.32 -5.85
N GLY A 100 19.12 -17.91 -6.56
CA GLY A 100 17.98 -17.21 -7.15
C GLY A 100 17.13 -16.46 -6.13
N HIS A 101 16.99 -16.99 -4.90
CA HIS A 101 16.25 -16.28 -3.86
C HIS A 101 16.88 -14.93 -3.55
N ALA A 102 18.20 -14.87 -3.39
CA ALA A 102 18.91 -13.63 -3.06
C ALA A 102 18.91 -12.62 -4.23
N GLN A 103 18.72 -13.09 -5.46
CA GLN A 103 18.56 -12.22 -6.63
C GLN A 103 17.22 -11.49 -6.63
N ILE A 104 16.16 -12.14 -6.15
CA ILE A 104 14.78 -11.65 -6.24
C ILE A 104 14.33 -10.97 -4.94
N PHE A 105 14.69 -11.54 -3.79
CA PHE A 105 14.18 -11.16 -2.46
C PHE A 105 15.29 -10.63 -1.56
N VAL A 106 14.99 -9.52 -0.86
CA VAL A 106 15.84 -9.02 0.23
C VAL A 106 15.63 -9.82 1.52
N ARG A 107 14.39 -10.27 1.76
CA ARG A 107 14.01 -11.16 2.85
C ARG A 107 12.70 -11.89 2.49
N LYS A 108 12.35 -12.91 3.28
CA LYS A 108 11.11 -13.68 3.11
C LYS A 108 9.90 -12.73 2.97
N GLY A 109 9.15 -12.86 1.88
CA GLY A 109 7.96 -12.03 1.62
C GLY A 109 8.23 -10.69 0.96
N GLN A 110 9.48 -10.37 0.61
CA GLN A 110 9.86 -9.01 0.23
C GLN A 110 10.89 -9.00 -0.90
N PHE A 111 10.49 -8.52 -2.09
CA PHE A 111 11.38 -8.35 -3.24
C PHE A 111 12.51 -7.36 -2.93
N HIS A 112 13.49 -7.23 -3.82
CA HIS A 112 14.34 -6.05 -3.84
C HIS A 112 13.60 -4.84 -4.41
N PHE A 113 14.09 -3.63 -4.11
CA PHE A 113 13.66 -2.41 -4.79
C PHE A 113 13.81 -2.58 -6.33
N PRO A 114 12.82 -2.15 -7.15
CA PRO A 114 11.67 -1.30 -6.81
C PRO A 114 10.35 -2.01 -6.46
N PHE A 115 10.34 -3.33 -6.38
CA PHE A 115 9.08 -4.10 -6.36
C PHE A 115 8.70 -4.69 -5.00
N SER A 116 9.46 -4.33 -3.98
CA SER A 116 9.42 -4.84 -2.62
C SER A 116 8.14 -4.41 -1.88
N ARG A 117 8.24 -3.46 -0.95
CA ARG A 117 7.11 -2.78 -0.35
C ARG A 117 6.93 -1.45 -1.04
N VAL A 118 5.76 -0.88 -0.85
CA VAL A 118 5.37 0.37 -1.46
C VAL A 118 6.43 1.45 -1.17
N GLY A 119 7.02 2.05 -2.20
CA GLY A 119 7.84 3.28 -2.14
C GLY A 119 8.77 3.41 -0.92
N MET A 120 9.86 2.64 -0.88
CA MET A 120 10.96 2.72 0.11
C MET A 120 10.61 2.49 1.58
N THR A 121 9.49 1.84 1.88
CA THR A 121 9.29 1.24 3.21
C THR A 121 10.04 -0.08 3.38
N ASP A 122 11.08 -0.32 2.57
CA ASP A 122 11.84 -1.57 2.56
C ASP A 122 12.85 -1.65 3.71
N SER A 123 13.51 -0.52 3.98
CA SER A 123 14.52 -0.36 5.03
C SER A 123 13.92 -0.34 6.44
N PRO A 124 12.79 0.36 6.71
CA PRO A 124 12.12 0.30 8.00
C PRO A 124 11.67 -1.12 8.38
N THR A 125 11.94 -1.52 9.62
CA THR A 125 11.50 -2.82 10.17
C THR A 125 10.29 -2.71 11.09
N ASN A 126 10.01 -1.51 11.60
CA ASN A 126 8.90 -1.20 12.50
C ASN A 126 7.66 -0.66 11.76
N THR A 127 7.40 -1.14 10.55
CA THR A 127 6.28 -0.66 9.73
C THR A 127 5.38 -1.79 9.26
N PHE A 128 4.09 -1.48 9.12
CA PHE A 128 3.11 -2.34 8.45
C PHE A 128 2.15 -1.48 7.61
N VAL A 129 1.48 -2.15 6.69
CA VAL A 129 0.53 -1.52 5.76
C VAL A 129 -0.84 -2.14 5.98
N VAL A 130 -1.87 -1.30 5.95
CA VAL A 130 -3.26 -1.71 5.85
C VAL A 130 -3.77 -1.22 4.50
N ASP A 131 -4.07 -2.16 3.62
CA ASP A 131 -4.62 -1.86 2.31
C ASP A 131 -6.14 -1.72 2.39
N PHE A 132 -6.69 -0.90 1.51
CA PHE A 132 -8.12 -0.76 1.34
C PHE A 132 -8.49 -0.57 -0.12
N TRP A 133 -9.73 -0.91 -0.43
CA TRP A 133 -10.25 -0.83 -1.78
C TRP A 133 -11.74 -0.46 -1.77
N LYS A 134 -12.09 0.54 -2.59
CA LYS A 134 -13.46 0.92 -2.91
C LYS A 134 -13.78 0.66 -4.38
N PHE A 135 -14.89 -0.03 -4.62
CA PHE A 135 -15.43 -0.26 -5.96
C PHE A 135 -16.19 0.96 -6.48
N PRO A 136 -16.10 1.24 -7.79
CA PRO A 136 -17.10 2.08 -8.43
C PRO A 136 -18.43 1.32 -8.45
N GLU A 137 -19.53 2.06 -8.31
CA GLU A 137 -20.87 1.49 -8.27
C GLU A 137 -21.70 1.95 -9.47
N LYS A 138 -22.55 1.05 -9.99
CA LYS A 138 -23.55 1.35 -11.01
C LYS A 138 -24.90 0.82 -10.53
N ASN A 139 -25.87 1.72 -10.37
CA ASN A 139 -27.20 1.40 -9.85
C ASN A 139 -27.16 0.71 -8.46
N GLY A 140 -26.28 1.18 -7.58
CA GLY A 140 -26.10 0.64 -6.22
C GLY A 140 -25.47 -0.75 -6.15
N LYS A 141 -24.87 -1.24 -7.24
CA LYS A 141 -24.11 -2.49 -7.29
C LYS A 141 -22.64 -2.20 -7.60
N PRO A 142 -21.68 -2.90 -6.97
CA PRO A 142 -20.27 -2.77 -7.32
C PRO A 142 -20.05 -3.24 -8.78
N LEU A 143 -19.15 -2.56 -9.49
CA LEU A 143 -18.62 -3.08 -10.75
C LEU A 143 -17.53 -4.12 -10.45
N PRO A 144 -17.59 -5.32 -11.04
CA PRO A 144 -16.66 -6.39 -10.72
C PRO A 144 -15.25 -6.12 -11.26
N VAL A 145 -14.24 -6.69 -10.61
CA VAL A 145 -12.97 -7.00 -11.27
C VAL A 145 -13.21 -8.11 -12.26
N VAL A 146 -12.71 -7.94 -13.48
CA VAL A 146 -12.89 -8.93 -14.54
C VAL A 146 -11.62 -9.73 -14.75
N TRP A 147 -11.73 -11.01 -15.06
CA TRP A 147 -10.58 -11.90 -15.29
C TRP A 147 -10.70 -12.73 -16.56
N TRP A 148 -9.56 -13.18 -17.10
CA TRP A 148 -9.49 -14.11 -18.22
C TRP A 148 -8.23 -14.98 -18.13
N LYS A 149 -8.22 -16.10 -18.86
CA LYS A 149 -7.01 -16.91 -19.02
C LYS A 149 -6.23 -16.44 -20.25
N ARG A 150 -4.92 -16.31 -20.11
CA ARG A 150 -3.99 -16.08 -21.21
C ARG A 150 -3.13 -17.33 -21.37
N GLU A 151 -3.40 -18.07 -22.44
CA GLU A 151 -2.74 -19.34 -22.78
C GLU A 151 -2.18 -19.27 -24.21
N PRO A 152 -1.11 -18.50 -24.47
CA PRO A 152 -0.58 -18.28 -25.81
C PRO A 152 0.08 -19.53 -26.41
N ASN A 153 0.46 -20.50 -25.58
CA ASN A 153 1.03 -21.77 -25.96
C ASN A 153 0.75 -22.83 -24.88
N TYR A 154 1.26 -24.06 -25.07
CA TYR A 154 1.00 -25.19 -24.19
C TYR A 154 1.75 -25.16 -22.85
N ILE A 155 2.67 -24.21 -22.64
CA ILE A 155 3.44 -24.06 -21.40
C ILE A 155 3.14 -22.77 -20.66
N THR A 156 2.34 -21.87 -21.22
CA THR A 156 2.04 -20.58 -20.60
C THR A 156 0.60 -20.59 -20.15
N HIS A 157 0.39 -20.50 -18.84
CA HIS A 157 -0.92 -20.58 -18.20
C HIS A 157 -1.08 -19.43 -17.23
N ARG A 158 -1.44 -18.24 -17.70
CA ARG A 158 -1.59 -17.05 -16.87
C ARG A 158 -3.07 -16.73 -16.63
N ILE A 159 -3.40 -16.29 -15.42
CA ILE A 159 -4.69 -15.65 -15.14
C ILE A 159 -4.46 -14.15 -15.09
N ASP A 160 -5.15 -13.44 -15.97
CA ASP A 160 -5.18 -11.98 -15.94
C ASP A 160 -6.46 -11.46 -15.26
N TRP A 161 -6.40 -10.23 -14.77
CA TRP A 161 -7.53 -9.47 -14.27
C TRP A 161 -7.36 -7.98 -14.59
N MET A 162 -8.45 -7.23 -14.44
CA MET A 162 -8.51 -5.80 -14.71
C MET A 162 -9.55 -5.14 -13.80
N PHE A 163 -9.17 -4.02 -13.21
CA PHE A 163 -10.09 -3.21 -12.41
C PHE A 163 -10.96 -2.32 -13.30
N PRO A 164 -12.25 -2.11 -12.98
CA PRO A 164 -13.06 -1.11 -13.65
C PRO A 164 -12.55 0.30 -13.35
N LYS A 165 -12.70 1.20 -14.32
CA LYS A 165 -12.50 2.65 -14.15
C LYS A 165 -13.25 3.16 -12.91
N GLY A 166 -12.59 3.97 -12.10
CA GLY A 166 -13.10 4.53 -10.85
C GLY A 166 -12.82 3.66 -9.62
N THR A 167 -12.20 2.49 -9.78
CA THR A 167 -11.66 1.72 -8.66
C THR A 167 -10.64 2.54 -7.89
N LEU A 168 -10.80 2.67 -6.57
CA LEU A 168 -9.80 3.26 -5.69
C LEU A 168 -9.10 2.17 -4.88
N LEU A 169 -7.79 2.02 -5.08
CA LEU A 169 -6.91 1.27 -4.19
C LEU A 169 -6.19 2.25 -3.26
N GLY A 170 -6.03 1.88 -2.00
CA GLY A 170 -5.30 2.71 -1.06
C GLY A 170 -4.58 1.91 0.00
N GLU A 171 -3.63 2.58 0.66
CA GLU A 171 -2.72 2.00 1.64
C GLU A 171 -2.58 3.00 2.78
N ILE A 172 -2.75 2.54 4.02
CA ILE A 172 -2.41 3.30 5.23
C ILE A 172 -1.12 2.70 5.77
N LEU A 173 -0.07 3.51 5.79
CA LEU A 173 1.25 3.11 6.27
C LEU A 173 1.38 3.50 7.74
N PHE A 174 1.66 2.51 8.56
CA PHE A 174 1.86 2.67 10.00
C PHE A 174 3.31 2.44 10.37
N MET A 175 3.78 3.21 11.35
CA MET A 175 4.98 2.87 12.13
C MET A 175 4.58 2.44 13.53
N ILE A 176 5.39 1.56 14.12
CA ILE A 176 5.22 1.03 15.48
C ILE A 176 6.29 1.65 16.37
N ASP A 177 5.88 2.19 17.52
CA ASP A 177 6.78 2.72 18.52
C ASP A 177 7.35 1.63 19.45
N GLU A 178 8.21 2.03 20.38
CA GLU A 178 8.88 1.14 21.32
C GLU A 178 7.93 0.41 22.28
N LYS A 179 6.68 0.88 22.42
CA LYS A 179 5.64 0.29 23.28
C LYS A 179 4.66 -0.60 22.50
N GLY A 180 4.82 -0.68 21.18
CA GLY A 180 3.91 -1.40 20.30
C GLY A 180 2.70 -0.59 19.84
N ASP A 181 2.63 0.70 20.17
CA ASP A 181 1.59 1.59 19.63
C ASP A 181 1.88 1.88 18.16
N SER A 182 0.82 1.96 17.36
CA SER A 182 0.94 2.26 15.92
C SER A 182 0.41 3.64 15.58
N TYR A 183 1.12 4.31 14.68
CA TYR A 183 0.83 5.67 14.23
C TYR A 183 0.83 5.69 12.70
N PRO A 184 -0.27 6.14 12.07
CA PRO A 184 -0.23 6.37 10.63
C PRO A 184 0.75 7.51 10.35
N PHE A 185 1.54 7.39 9.29
CA PHE A 185 2.41 8.48 8.85
C PHE A 185 2.15 8.87 7.38
N GLU A 186 1.46 8.00 6.63
CA GLU A 186 1.16 8.25 5.22
C GLU A 186 -0.07 7.44 4.78
N VAL A 187 -0.89 8.04 3.92
CA VAL A 187 -1.93 7.33 3.15
C VAL A 187 -1.60 7.47 1.69
N ARG A 188 -1.60 6.39 0.93
CA ARG A 188 -1.38 6.40 -0.52
C ARG A 188 -2.66 5.96 -1.20
N THR A 189 -3.01 6.59 -2.31
CA THR A 189 -4.20 6.23 -3.08
C THR A 189 -3.89 6.19 -4.57
N ARG A 190 -4.61 5.31 -5.26
CA ARG A 190 -4.55 5.11 -6.70
C ARG A 190 -5.97 4.91 -7.21
N ILE A 191 -6.41 5.78 -8.10
CA ILE A 191 -7.72 5.69 -8.75
C ILE A 191 -7.52 5.20 -10.18
N ARG A 192 -8.21 4.12 -10.55
CA ARG A 192 -8.13 3.52 -11.87
C ARG A 192 -8.77 4.45 -12.89
N GLU A 193 -7.97 4.98 -13.81
CA GLU A 193 -8.47 5.63 -15.02
C GLU A 193 -8.59 4.60 -16.16
N LEU A 194 -8.67 4.99 -17.43
CA LEU A 194 -8.65 3.99 -18.53
C LEU A 194 -7.22 3.58 -18.89
N ASP A 195 -6.30 4.54 -18.91
CA ASP A 195 -4.94 4.34 -19.41
C ASP A 195 -3.85 4.54 -18.34
N THR A 196 -4.24 4.84 -17.10
CA THR A 196 -3.30 5.08 -15.99
C THR A 196 -3.97 4.80 -14.65
N TRP A 197 -3.18 4.93 -13.58
CA TRP A 197 -3.65 5.22 -12.24
C TRP A 197 -3.45 6.71 -11.94
N ALA A 198 -4.47 7.38 -11.40
CA ALA A 198 -4.33 8.70 -10.80
C ALA A 198 -3.87 8.51 -9.36
N VAL A 199 -2.72 9.08 -9.00
CA VAL A 199 -2.06 8.81 -7.72
C VAL A 199 -2.15 10.02 -6.78
N ASP A 200 -2.18 9.76 -5.49
CA ASP A 200 -2.08 10.79 -4.46
C ASP A 200 -1.48 10.20 -3.17
N VAL A 201 -0.82 11.04 -2.38
CA VAL A 201 -0.23 10.69 -1.11
C VAL A 201 -0.62 11.75 -0.10
N TYR A 202 -1.21 11.32 1.01
CA TYR A 202 -1.64 12.17 2.10
C TYR A 202 -0.72 11.99 3.30
N ARG A 203 -0.29 13.10 3.89
CA ARG A 203 0.60 13.13 5.05
C ARG A 203 0.09 14.11 6.09
N PRO A 204 0.43 13.94 7.38
CA PRO A 204 0.08 14.92 8.40
C PRO A 204 0.73 16.28 8.11
N PHE A 205 1.93 16.28 7.51
CA PHE A 205 2.67 17.49 7.15
C PHE A 205 3.20 17.35 5.71
N PRO A 206 2.54 17.95 4.72
CA PRO A 206 2.98 17.89 3.33
C PRO A 206 4.35 18.53 3.06
N TYR A 207 4.76 19.52 3.87
CA TYR A 207 6.02 20.24 3.73
C TYR A 207 6.62 20.66 5.09
N SER A 208 7.92 20.94 5.12
CA SER A 208 8.70 21.09 6.35
C SER A 208 8.22 22.24 7.24
N ASP A 209 7.81 23.35 6.63
CA ASP A 209 7.26 24.49 7.34
C ASP A 209 5.98 24.16 8.10
N LYS A 210 5.13 23.27 7.56
CA LYS A 210 3.90 22.84 8.23
C LYS A 210 4.19 22.05 9.50
N LEU A 211 5.21 21.20 9.50
CA LEU A 211 5.64 20.52 10.73
C LEU A 211 6.24 21.51 11.73
N ALA A 212 7.03 22.49 11.27
CA ALA A 212 7.61 23.51 12.14
C ALA A 212 6.52 24.36 12.81
N ASP A 213 5.52 24.84 12.05
CA ASP A 213 4.36 25.57 12.58
C ASP A 213 3.61 24.73 13.63
N ALA A 214 3.38 23.44 13.33
CA ALA A 214 2.69 22.54 14.25
C ALA A 214 3.47 22.32 15.55
N LEU A 215 4.79 22.15 15.46
CA LEU A 215 5.67 22.03 16.63
C LEU A 215 5.72 23.32 17.46
N GLU A 216 5.80 24.48 16.81
CA GLU A 216 5.81 25.79 17.48
C GLU A 216 4.53 26.00 18.30
N ASN A 217 3.38 25.60 17.77
CA ASN A 217 2.09 25.67 18.46
C ASN A 217 1.98 24.60 19.56
N LYS A 218 2.20 23.33 19.23
CA LYS A 218 1.99 22.19 20.14
C LYS A 218 2.91 22.26 21.36
N ARG A 219 4.15 22.74 21.21
CA ARG A 219 5.08 22.87 22.35
C ARG A 219 4.62 23.88 23.40
N LEU A 220 3.67 24.76 23.11
CA LEU A 220 3.13 25.72 24.08
C LEU A 220 2.15 25.07 25.06
N GLU A 221 1.62 23.88 24.74
CA GLU A 221 0.66 23.16 25.57
C GLU A 221 1.29 22.58 26.85
N ARG A 222 2.61 22.38 26.87
CA ARG A 222 3.33 21.79 28.01
C ARG A 222 4.65 22.49 28.30
N SER A 223 4.96 22.69 29.58
CA SER A 223 6.16 23.38 30.03
C SER A 223 7.45 22.71 29.57
N GLU A 224 7.51 21.39 29.65
CA GLU A 224 8.65 20.56 29.30
C GLU A 224 8.98 20.61 27.80
N TRP A 225 7.96 20.75 26.94
CA TRP A 225 8.16 20.91 25.51
C TRP A 225 8.60 22.32 25.15
N ARG A 226 8.01 23.34 25.79
CA ARG A 226 8.31 24.74 25.54
C ARG A 226 9.79 25.05 25.72
N THR A 227 10.43 24.44 26.71
CA THR A 227 11.85 24.65 27.02
C THR A 227 12.78 23.60 26.42
N SER A 228 12.27 22.65 25.64
CA SER A 228 13.07 21.55 25.10
C SER A 228 14.07 22.05 24.03
N PRO A 229 15.39 21.85 24.24
CA PRO A 229 16.39 22.20 23.25
C PRO A 229 16.29 21.35 21.98
N SER A 230 15.93 20.07 22.08
CA SER A 230 15.80 19.18 20.92
C SER A 230 14.61 19.55 20.04
N ILE A 231 13.48 19.98 20.61
CA ILE A 231 12.34 20.52 19.84
C ILE A 231 12.75 21.81 19.12
N SER A 232 13.48 22.70 19.79
CA SER A 232 13.95 23.95 19.17
C SER A 232 14.90 23.70 17.99
N LYS A 233 15.83 22.73 18.13
CA LYS A 233 16.71 22.29 17.04
C LYS A 233 15.95 21.68 15.87
N LEU A 234 14.91 20.89 16.15
CA LEU A 234 14.06 20.33 15.10
C LEU A 234 13.33 21.44 14.33
N ILE A 235 12.75 22.42 15.01
CA ILE A 235 12.12 23.58 14.37
C ILE A 235 13.13 24.34 13.49
N GLU A 236 14.31 24.66 14.03
CA GLU A 236 15.38 25.34 13.27
C GLU A 236 15.79 24.54 12.03
N HIS A 237 15.98 23.22 12.17
CA HIS A 237 16.27 22.32 11.06
C HIS A 237 15.18 22.38 9.98
N LEU A 238 13.90 22.32 10.38
CA LEU A 238 12.77 22.32 9.45
C LEU A 238 12.68 23.62 8.63
N ARG A 239 13.01 24.75 9.24
CA ARG A 239 13.04 26.07 8.58
C ARG A 239 14.28 26.31 7.73
N ASN A 240 15.36 25.57 7.97
CA ASN A 240 16.60 25.76 7.24
C ASN A 240 16.60 24.92 5.94
N PRO A 241 16.53 25.55 4.75
CA PRO A 241 16.57 24.81 3.49
C PRO A 241 17.91 24.09 3.27
N ASN A 242 19.00 24.57 3.89
CA ASN A 242 20.35 24.03 3.70
C ASN A 242 20.62 22.72 4.47
N THR A 243 19.60 22.10 5.06
CA THR A 243 19.72 20.79 5.74
C THR A 243 19.60 19.61 4.78
N LEU A 244 19.22 19.85 3.52
CA LEU A 244 19.10 18.81 2.51
C LEU A 244 20.45 18.18 2.17
N THR A 245 20.50 16.85 2.23
CA THR A 245 21.65 16.06 1.80
C THR A 245 21.39 15.45 0.43
N PRO A 246 22.26 15.63 -0.58
CA PRO A 246 22.13 14.94 -1.86
C PRO A 246 22.01 13.43 -1.69
N PHE A 247 21.13 12.80 -2.47
CA PHE A 247 20.92 11.36 -2.44
C PHE A 247 20.58 10.83 -3.82
N ASN A 248 21.11 9.65 -4.13
CA ASN A 248 20.84 8.98 -5.40
C ASN A 248 20.20 7.63 -5.10
N LEU A 249 19.02 7.41 -5.66
CA LEU A 249 18.34 6.14 -5.61
C LEU A 249 18.51 5.41 -6.94
N SER A 250 19.03 4.19 -6.87
CA SER A 250 19.18 3.30 -8.01
C SER A 250 18.76 1.89 -7.63
N ASN A 251 18.35 1.11 -8.61
CA ASN A 251 18.19 -0.31 -8.40
C ASN A 251 19.56 -1.01 -8.39
N SER A 252 19.76 -1.93 -7.44
CA SER A 252 20.87 -2.90 -7.46
C SER A 252 20.42 -4.26 -8.00
N HIS A 253 19.11 -4.47 -8.07
CA HIS A 253 18.42 -5.65 -8.57
C HIS A 253 17.44 -5.25 -9.67
N PHE A 254 16.93 -6.20 -10.45
CA PHE A 254 16.02 -5.97 -11.56
C PHE A 254 16.56 -4.93 -12.56
N LYS A 255 17.75 -5.19 -13.11
CA LYS A 255 18.47 -4.23 -13.98
C LYS A 255 17.52 -3.61 -15.02
N ASN A 256 17.60 -2.29 -15.16
CA ASN A 256 16.77 -1.45 -16.05
C ASN A 256 15.29 -1.29 -15.65
N SER A 257 14.80 -1.88 -14.55
CA SER A 257 13.43 -1.60 -14.07
C SER A 257 13.25 -0.19 -13.51
N PHE A 258 14.34 0.42 -13.03
CA PHE A 258 14.30 1.73 -12.40
C PHE A 258 15.57 2.52 -12.71
N SER A 259 15.43 3.55 -13.53
CA SER A 259 16.53 4.50 -13.78
C SER A 259 16.92 5.23 -12.51
N THR A 260 18.22 5.50 -12.33
CA THR A 260 18.71 6.28 -11.19
C THR A 260 17.98 7.62 -11.06
N VAL A 261 17.58 7.95 -9.84
CA VAL A 261 16.96 9.22 -9.48
C VAL A 261 17.90 9.96 -8.55
N ASN A 262 18.27 11.17 -8.94
CA ASN A 262 19.01 12.09 -8.08
C ASN A 262 18.01 13.00 -7.37
N GLY A 263 18.17 13.20 -6.07
CA GLY A 263 17.32 14.07 -5.27
C GLY A 263 18.01 14.43 -3.96
N ALA A 264 17.22 14.65 -2.91
CA ALA A 264 17.75 14.92 -1.59
C ALA A 264 16.95 14.27 -0.47
N MET A 265 17.61 14.11 0.66
CA MET A 265 17.06 13.62 1.91
C MET A 265 17.12 14.72 2.97
N ASP A 266 16.03 14.88 3.72
CA ASP A 266 15.98 15.75 4.90
C ASP A 266 15.98 14.88 6.18
N TYR A 267 17.17 14.59 6.72
CA TYR A 267 17.29 13.76 7.93
C TYR A 267 16.96 14.58 9.18
N LEU A 268 15.73 14.43 9.68
CA LEU A 268 15.26 15.13 10.88
C LEU A 268 16.09 14.74 12.11
N PRO A 269 16.52 15.71 12.94
CA PRO A 269 17.23 15.43 14.18
C PRO A 269 16.35 14.67 15.18
N ALA A 270 16.98 13.90 16.06
CA ALA A 270 16.29 13.19 17.13
C ALA A 270 15.72 14.14 18.19
N LEU A 271 14.62 13.73 18.82
CA LEU A 271 14.11 14.35 20.05
C LEU A 271 14.49 13.51 21.26
N ASP A 272 14.70 14.19 22.39
CA ASP A 272 14.92 13.52 23.69
C ASP A 272 13.63 12.86 24.20
N ASP A 273 12.48 13.48 23.88
CA ASP A 273 11.14 12.97 24.14
C ASP A 273 10.28 13.09 22.87
N ASN A 274 9.83 11.93 22.37
CA ASN A 274 9.01 11.84 21.17
C ASN A 274 7.50 12.03 21.43
N SER A 275 7.07 12.27 22.67
CA SER A 275 5.66 12.42 23.05
C SER A 275 4.94 13.49 22.22
N ILE A 276 5.60 14.61 21.92
CA ILE A 276 5.04 15.67 21.08
C ILE A 276 4.75 15.19 19.65
N LEU A 277 5.65 14.40 19.06
CA LEU A 277 5.45 13.85 17.70
C LEU A 277 4.33 12.81 17.70
N LYS A 278 4.25 11.98 18.75
CA LYS A 278 3.18 10.99 18.93
C LYS A 278 1.80 11.67 18.99
N GLU A 279 1.69 12.81 19.65
CA GLU A 279 0.43 13.59 19.68
C GLU A 279 0.14 14.28 18.36
N LEU A 280 1.15 14.91 17.75
CA LEU A 280 0.99 15.51 16.43
C LEU A 280 0.45 14.52 15.38
N LEU A 281 0.96 13.29 15.36
CA LEU A 281 0.49 12.25 14.43
C LEU A 281 -0.94 11.78 14.71
N ARG A 282 -1.41 11.86 15.96
CA ARG A 282 -2.79 11.50 16.34
C ARG A 282 -3.79 12.60 16.02
N ASP A 283 -3.37 13.85 16.22
CA ASP A 283 -4.29 15.00 16.18
C ASP A 283 -4.40 15.60 14.78
N THR A 284 -3.33 15.52 13.99
CA THR A 284 -3.21 16.22 12.69
C THR A 284 -4.05 15.54 11.60
N VAL A 285 -4.81 16.36 10.88
CA VAL A 285 -5.54 15.93 9.69
C VAL A 285 -4.55 15.82 8.52
N PHE A 286 -4.57 14.70 7.82
CA PHE A 286 -3.69 14.43 6.70
C PHE A 286 -4.14 15.20 5.46
N GLU A 287 -3.20 15.79 4.76
CA GLU A 287 -3.42 16.57 3.55
C GLU A 287 -2.65 16.00 2.38
N SER A 288 -3.12 16.24 1.16
CA SER A 288 -2.43 15.81 -0.04
C SER A 288 -1.05 16.48 -0.12
N ALA A 289 -0.04 15.66 -0.37
CA ALA A 289 1.34 16.06 -0.65
C ALA A 289 1.65 15.95 -2.16
N ARG A 290 0.65 15.66 -3.00
CA ARG A 290 0.81 15.57 -4.44
C ARG A 290 1.31 16.90 -5.01
N TYR A 291 2.34 16.83 -5.85
CA TYR A 291 3.03 17.97 -6.44
C TYR A 291 3.69 18.96 -5.46
N TYR A 292 3.73 18.66 -4.16
CA TYR A 292 4.49 19.44 -3.19
C TYR A 292 5.84 18.79 -2.92
N SER A 293 6.89 19.59 -2.89
CA SER A 293 8.16 19.20 -2.28
C SER A 293 8.08 19.42 -0.77
N TRP A 294 8.59 18.45 -0.02
CA TRP A 294 8.74 18.55 1.42
C TRP A 294 9.62 19.75 1.81
N LYS A 295 10.76 19.88 1.12
CA LYS A 295 11.74 20.96 1.30
C LYS A 295 12.57 21.09 0.02
N GLU A 296 12.99 22.31 -0.30
CA GLU A 296 13.85 22.62 -1.46
C GLU A 296 15.04 23.50 -1.05
N SER A 297 16.19 23.32 -1.71
CA SER A 297 17.35 24.19 -1.60
C SER A 297 18.18 24.17 -2.89
N GLY A 298 18.15 25.27 -3.64
CA GLY A 298 18.78 25.33 -4.96
C GLY A 298 18.20 24.27 -5.90
N SER A 299 19.05 23.37 -6.39
CA SER A 299 18.64 22.24 -7.24
C SER A 299 18.21 21.00 -6.46
N LEU A 300 18.39 20.98 -5.13
CA LEU A 300 18.01 19.86 -4.29
C LEU A 300 16.53 19.95 -3.94
N LYS A 301 15.80 18.89 -4.23
CA LYS A 301 14.41 18.71 -3.82
C LYS A 301 14.29 17.43 -3.01
N SER A 302 13.60 17.53 -1.88
CA SER A 302 13.12 16.39 -1.13
C SER A 302 11.60 16.41 -1.13
N TYR A 303 10.97 15.26 -1.34
CA TYR A 303 9.53 15.10 -1.39
C TYR A 303 8.96 14.54 -0.10
N ALA A 304 9.78 14.11 0.86
CA ALA A 304 9.36 13.60 2.17
C ALA A 304 10.47 13.82 3.22
N ALA A 305 10.08 13.89 4.48
CA ALA A 305 11.02 13.81 5.59
C ALA A 305 11.73 12.44 5.63
N SER A 306 12.90 12.41 6.27
CA SER A 306 13.58 11.16 6.64
C SER A 306 14.11 11.26 8.06
N THR A 307 14.59 10.15 8.62
CA THR A 307 15.21 10.16 9.94
C THR A 307 16.15 8.97 10.12
N ARG A 308 17.10 9.13 11.04
CA ARG A 308 17.93 8.04 11.57
C ARG A 308 17.52 7.64 12.99
N SER A 309 16.59 8.37 13.59
CA SER A 309 16.06 8.09 14.93
C SER A 309 15.13 6.90 14.92
N GLU A 310 14.99 6.22 16.06
CA GLU A 310 14.06 5.08 16.21
C GLU A 310 12.59 5.51 16.04
N PHE A 311 12.27 6.76 16.35
CA PHE A 311 10.94 7.33 16.16
C PHE A 311 11.05 8.77 15.64
N SER A 312 10.13 9.15 14.75
CA SER A 312 9.94 10.52 14.21
C SER A 312 8.51 10.63 13.66
N ILE A 313 8.23 11.60 12.78
CA ILE A 313 6.97 11.64 12.01
C ILE A 313 6.93 10.64 10.84
N VAL A 314 8.08 10.03 10.53
CA VAL A 314 8.27 8.98 9.54
C VAL A 314 9.17 7.90 10.15
N PRO A 315 9.14 6.65 9.65
CA PRO A 315 9.95 5.59 10.22
C PRO A 315 11.45 5.78 9.94
N LYS A 316 12.29 5.11 10.75
CA LYS A 316 13.74 5.11 10.59
C LYS A 316 14.15 4.64 9.19
N ASN A 317 15.06 5.37 8.55
CA ASN A 317 15.55 5.09 7.18
C ASN A 317 14.43 5.13 6.12
N TYR A 318 13.45 6.00 6.29
CA TYR A 318 12.44 6.24 5.27
C TYR A 318 13.04 7.04 4.11
N ASP A 319 13.24 6.38 2.97
CA ASP A 319 13.96 6.94 1.81
C ASP A 319 13.02 7.52 0.72
N ALA A 320 11.77 7.85 1.07
CA ALA A 320 10.82 8.43 0.12
C ALA A 320 11.12 9.90 -0.26
N GLY A 321 12.16 10.51 0.30
CA GLY A 321 12.57 11.88 0.01
C GLY A 321 12.89 12.13 -1.48
N VAL A 322 13.25 11.10 -2.24
CA VAL A 322 13.54 11.23 -3.68
C VAL A 322 12.37 10.84 -4.60
N PHE A 323 11.19 10.56 -4.03
CA PHE A 323 10.00 10.13 -4.78
C PHE A 323 9.07 11.31 -4.98
N GLU A 324 9.09 11.87 -6.18
CA GLU A 324 8.04 12.81 -6.56
C GLU A 324 6.68 12.11 -6.53
N ILE A 325 5.71 12.75 -5.90
CA ILE A 325 4.34 12.26 -5.87
C ILE A 325 3.65 12.75 -7.15
N SER A 326 3.91 12.06 -8.25
CA SER A 326 3.34 12.30 -9.58
C SER A 326 2.99 10.99 -10.28
N GLU A 327 2.03 11.03 -11.22
CA GLU A 327 1.69 9.85 -12.03
C GLU A 327 2.89 9.32 -12.79
N GLU A 328 3.68 10.21 -13.39
CA GLU A 328 4.87 9.84 -14.15
C GLU A 328 5.83 9.04 -13.28
N PHE A 329 6.14 9.53 -12.08
CA PHE A 329 7.08 8.86 -11.20
C PHE A 329 6.53 7.53 -10.70
N CYS A 330 5.28 7.50 -10.20
CA CYS A 330 4.68 6.27 -9.69
C CYS A 330 4.57 5.19 -10.78
N ASN A 331 4.18 5.56 -12.00
CA ASN A 331 4.05 4.61 -13.10
C ASN A 331 5.38 3.95 -13.49
N ARG A 332 6.55 4.51 -13.14
CA ARG A 332 7.86 3.91 -13.46
C ARG A 332 8.07 2.53 -12.84
N CYS A 333 7.65 2.34 -11.58
CA CYS A 333 7.77 1.04 -10.92
C CYS A 333 6.59 0.13 -11.24
N HIS A 334 5.41 0.73 -11.44
CA HIS A 334 4.16 0.00 -11.61
C HIS A 334 4.01 -0.60 -13.01
N LYS A 335 4.54 0.03 -14.07
CA LYS A 335 4.45 -0.48 -15.46
C LYS A 335 5.11 -1.84 -15.70
N ASP A 336 6.04 -2.23 -14.84
CA ASP A 336 6.76 -3.51 -14.92
C ASP A 336 6.05 -4.62 -14.14
N ALA A 337 4.94 -4.33 -13.44
CA ALA A 337 4.18 -5.33 -12.72
C ALA A 337 3.64 -6.41 -13.69
N GLY A 338 3.66 -7.67 -13.27
CA GLY A 338 3.31 -8.80 -14.13
C GLY A 338 4.42 -9.26 -15.09
N ARG A 339 5.56 -8.55 -15.20
CA ARG A 339 6.64 -8.90 -16.12
C ARG A 339 7.37 -10.18 -15.71
N PRO A 340 7.69 -11.10 -16.63
CA PRO A 340 8.41 -12.34 -16.31
C PRO A 340 9.75 -12.09 -15.62
N PHE A 341 10.08 -12.82 -14.56
CA PHE A 341 11.38 -12.66 -13.87
C PHE A 341 12.57 -12.97 -14.78
N ARG A 342 12.37 -13.83 -15.78
CA ARG A 342 13.36 -14.15 -16.82
C ARG A 342 13.89 -12.90 -17.52
N ASP A 343 13.06 -11.88 -17.72
CA ASP A 343 13.46 -10.64 -18.39
C ASP A 343 14.54 -9.88 -17.60
N TYR A 344 14.58 -10.06 -16.28
CA TYR A 344 15.61 -9.51 -15.40
C TYR A 344 16.75 -10.49 -15.14
N TYR A 345 16.40 -11.77 -15.02
CA TYR A 345 17.29 -12.85 -14.63
C TYR A 345 17.04 -14.07 -15.52
N PRO A 346 17.73 -14.20 -16.66
CA PRO A 346 17.43 -15.24 -17.67
C PRO A 346 17.45 -16.67 -17.15
N ASN A 347 18.17 -16.93 -16.06
CA ASN A 347 18.26 -18.21 -15.36
C ASN A 347 17.00 -18.55 -14.53
N ILE A 348 16.08 -17.61 -14.30
CA ILE A 348 14.94 -17.71 -13.37
C ILE A 348 13.61 -17.88 -14.13
N ILE A 349 13.60 -18.60 -15.26
CA ILE A 349 12.37 -18.76 -16.08
C ILE A 349 11.21 -19.45 -15.33
N ALA A 350 11.54 -20.42 -14.47
CA ALA A 350 10.56 -21.25 -13.77
C ALA A 350 9.80 -20.54 -12.64
N TYR A 351 10.07 -19.26 -12.39
CA TYR A 351 9.48 -18.52 -11.26
C TYR A 351 8.41 -17.52 -11.71
N GLY A 352 7.96 -17.64 -12.96
CA GLY A 352 6.82 -16.86 -13.40
C GLY A 352 7.13 -15.38 -13.53
N GLU A 353 6.31 -14.57 -12.87
CA GLU A 353 6.12 -13.16 -13.18
C GLU A 353 6.20 -12.31 -11.93
N LEU A 354 6.66 -11.06 -12.08
CA LEU A 354 6.56 -10.08 -11.02
C LEU A 354 5.10 -9.95 -10.57
N TRP A 355 4.87 -9.96 -9.26
CA TRP A 355 3.53 -9.82 -8.71
C TRP A 355 2.83 -8.52 -9.12
N GLY A 356 1.50 -8.50 -8.98
CA GLY A 356 0.67 -7.31 -9.14
C GLY A 356 0.12 -7.08 -10.55
N ASN A 357 -0.79 -7.92 -11.01
CA ASN A 357 -1.42 -7.72 -12.31
C ASN A 357 -2.36 -6.50 -12.31
N ASP A 358 -2.44 -5.81 -13.46
CA ASP A 358 -3.04 -4.46 -13.62
C ASP A 358 -2.36 -3.39 -12.73
N ASP A 359 -1.04 -3.52 -12.54
CA ASP A 359 -0.17 -2.59 -11.83
C ASP A 359 -0.47 -2.46 -10.31
N ALA A 360 -1.18 -3.43 -9.72
CA ALA A 360 -1.56 -3.44 -8.31
C ALA A 360 -0.83 -4.53 -7.51
N PHE A 361 0.27 -4.18 -6.84
CA PHE A 361 1.12 -5.15 -6.12
C PHE A 361 0.47 -5.86 -4.93
N SER A 362 -0.52 -5.28 -4.25
CA SER A 362 -1.01 -5.84 -2.98
C SER A 362 -2.24 -6.76 -3.10
N TRP A 363 -2.78 -7.00 -4.29
CA TRP A 363 -4.04 -7.72 -4.45
C TRP A 363 -3.98 -8.89 -5.44
N HIS A 364 -4.72 -9.96 -5.13
CA HIS A 364 -5.04 -11.04 -6.05
C HIS A 364 -6.41 -11.66 -5.72
N PRO A 365 -7.08 -12.31 -6.69
CA PRO A 365 -8.40 -12.92 -6.48
C PRO A 365 -8.36 -14.35 -5.90
N PHE A 366 -7.18 -14.90 -5.66
CA PHE A 366 -7.01 -16.30 -5.24
C PHE A 366 -7.21 -16.53 -3.73
N GLU A 367 -7.63 -17.74 -3.40
CA GLU A 367 -7.86 -18.21 -2.04
C GLU A 367 -6.53 -18.65 -1.38
N ASN A 368 -6.11 -17.95 -0.32
CA ASN A 368 -4.84 -18.19 0.40
C ASN A 368 -4.69 -19.65 0.83
N LYS A 369 -5.77 -20.26 1.33
CA LYS A 369 -5.76 -21.64 1.86
C LYS A 369 -5.45 -22.71 0.83
N ASN A 370 -5.21 -22.37 -0.43
CA ASN A 370 -4.74 -23.33 -1.44
C ASN A 370 -3.22 -23.33 -1.60
N PHE A 371 -2.52 -22.29 -1.14
CA PHE A 371 -1.06 -22.18 -1.26
C PHE A 371 -0.37 -21.92 0.08
N VAL A 372 -1.06 -21.35 1.07
CA VAL A 372 -0.52 -21.09 2.42
C VAL A 372 -1.47 -21.63 3.48
N ASN A 373 -0.92 -22.28 4.51
CA ASN A 373 -1.69 -22.77 5.65
C ASN A 373 -1.92 -21.68 6.71
N SER A 374 -2.63 -22.01 7.80
CA SER A 374 -2.92 -21.06 8.89
C SER A 374 -1.69 -20.55 9.64
N SER A 375 -0.53 -21.21 9.53
CA SER A 375 0.73 -20.74 10.14
C SER A 375 1.57 -19.88 9.18
N GLY A 376 1.06 -19.57 7.98
CA GLY A 376 1.79 -18.80 6.98
C GLY A 376 2.84 -19.61 6.21
N GLN A 377 2.86 -20.94 6.38
CA GLN A 377 3.76 -21.83 5.66
C GLN A 377 3.15 -22.27 4.33
N VAL A 378 4.01 -22.44 3.34
CA VAL A 378 3.58 -22.87 2.01
C VAL A 378 3.23 -24.36 2.03
N GLN A 379 2.12 -24.74 1.39
CA GLN A 379 1.59 -26.12 1.46
C GLN A 379 1.38 -26.81 0.11
N ASN A 380 1.27 -26.07 -1.00
CA ASN A 380 1.04 -26.67 -2.31
C ASN A 380 1.79 -25.91 -3.41
N PHE A 381 2.65 -26.64 -4.14
CA PHE A 381 3.39 -26.16 -5.30
C PHE A 381 3.20 -27.01 -6.56
N ASN A 382 2.65 -28.22 -6.44
CA ASN A 382 2.78 -29.22 -7.50
C ASN A 382 1.61 -29.22 -8.49
N HIS A 383 0.57 -28.43 -8.21
CA HIS A 383 -0.64 -28.33 -9.03
C HIS A 383 -1.12 -26.89 -9.10
N ASP A 384 -1.91 -26.57 -10.15
CA ASP A 384 -2.59 -25.28 -10.24
C ASP A 384 -3.49 -25.03 -9.03
N ASN A 385 -2.96 -24.22 -8.11
CA ASN A 385 -3.57 -23.87 -6.84
C ASN A 385 -4.34 -22.53 -6.91
N ARG A 386 -4.48 -21.95 -8.11
CA ARG A 386 -5.16 -20.66 -8.35
C ARG A 386 -6.67 -20.80 -8.39
N LYS A 387 -7.25 -21.22 -7.27
CA LYS A 387 -8.70 -21.15 -7.09
C LYS A 387 -9.09 -19.74 -6.70
N PHE A 388 -10.06 -19.17 -7.42
CA PHE A 388 -10.67 -17.90 -7.02
C PHE A 388 -11.39 -18.02 -5.68
N ARG A 389 -11.40 -16.90 -4.95
CA ARG A 389 -12.21 -16.76 -3.75
C ARG A 389 -13.70 -16.80 -4.10
N GLN A 390 -14.43 -17.72 -3.49
CA GLN A 390 -15.85 -17.89 -3.78
C GLN A 390 -16.70 -16.73 -3.25
N ASP A 391 -16.32 -16.16 -2.10
CA ASP A 391 -17.00 -14.99 -1.53
C ASP A 391 -16.94 -13.76 -2.45
N PHE A 392 -15.86 -13.57 -3.22
CA PHE A 392 -15.77 -12.51 -4.22
C PHE A 392 -16.72 -12.74 -5.39
N ILE A 393 -16.85 -14.00 -5.85
CA ILE A 393 -17.76 -14.36 -6.93
C ILE A 393 -19.21 -14.19 -6.47
N ASP A 394 -19.55 -14.72 -5.29
CA ASP A 394 -20.91 -14.68 -4.73
C ASP A 394 -21.37 -13.24 -4.45
N ALA A 395 -20.44 -12.35 -4.09
CA ALA A 395 -20.71 -10.93 -3.88
C ALA A 395 -20.70 -10.09 -5.18
N GLY A 396 -20.45 -10.68 -6.35
CA GLY A 396 -20.37 -9.96 -7.62
C GLY A 396 -19.17 -9.03 -7.73
N LEU A 397 -18.09 -9.31 -7.00
CA LEU A 397 -16.84 -8.53 -7.03
C LEU A 397 -15.84 -9.06 -8.06
N LEU A 398 -16.04 -10.29 -8.55
CA LEU A 398 -15.18 -10.95 -9.50
C LEU A 398 -16.00 -11.66 -10.57
N GLU A 399 -15.77 -11.33 -11.84
CA GLU A 399 -16.48 -11.91 -12.98
C GLU A 399 -15.54 -12.27 -14.13
N LYS A 400 -15.94 -13.23 -14.98
CA LYS A 400 -15.18 -13.57 -16.17
C LYS A 400 -15.39 -12.50 -17.23
N TYR A 401 -14.30 -12.00 -17.82
CA TYR A 401 -14.37 -10.96 -18.84
C TYR A 401 -15.13 -11.41 -20.10
N SER A 402 -15.90 -10.47 -20.66
CA SER A 402 -16.69 -10.62 -21.88
C SER A 402 -16.94 -9.24 -22.48
N THR A 403 -16.64 -9.04 -23.77
CA THR A 403 -16.81 -7.75 -24.46
C THR A 403 -18.25 -7.28 -24.54
N SER A 404 -19.24 -8.20 -24.48
CA SER A 404 -20.66 -7.85 -24.48
C SER A 404 -21.17 -7.31 -23.14
N GLN A 405 -20.45 -7.57 -22.05
CA GLN A 405 -20.83 -7.20 -20.68
C GLN A 405 -19.91 -6.12 -20.09
N HIS A 406 -18.68 -6.02 -20.60
CA HIS A 406 -17.62 -5.18 -20.05
C HIS A 406 -17.13 -4.21 -21.13
N PRO A 407 -17.78 -3.05 -21.28
CA PRO A 407 -17.44 -2.08 -22.33
C PRO A 407 -16.08 -1.42 -22.08
N GLU A 408 -15.36 -1.07 -23.16
CA GLU A 408 -14.01 -0.50 -23.09
C GLU A 408 -13.92 0.89 -22.43
N ASP A 409 -15.04 1.61 -22.33
CA ASP A 409 -15.13 2.90 -21.63
C ASP A 409 -15.11 2.75 -20.09
N THR A 410 -15.21 1.52 -19.60
CA THR A 410 -15.18 1.13 -18.20
C THR A 410 -14.04 0.16 -17.93
N TYR A 411 -13.78 -0.74 -18.88
CA TYR A 411 -12.85 -1.86 -18.76
C TYR A 411 -11.83 -1.81 -19.90
N LYS A 412 -10.69 -1.16 -19.65
CA LYS A 412 -9.58 -1.09 -20.60
C LYS A 412 -8.31 -1.60 -19.96
N LYS A 413 -7.56 -2.45 -20.66
CA LYS A 413 -6.26 -2.91 -20.15
C LYS A 413 -5.27 -1.75 -20.14
N LEU A 414 -4.51 -1.60 -19.06
CA LEU A 414 -3.42 -0.64 -19.00
C LEU A 414 -2.39 -0.86 -20.14
N PRO A 415 -1.82 0.22 -20.69
CA PRO A 415 -0.74 0.11 -21.66
C PRO A 415 0.53 -0.44 -20.98
N GLY A 416 0.83 -1.72 -21.20
CA GLY A 416 2.09 -2.33 -20.77
C GLY A 416 3.16 -2.28 -21.87
N GLU A 417 4.42 -1.99 -21.49
CA GLU A 417 5.58 -2.01 -22.40
C GLU A 417 6.01 -3.43 -22.78
N TRP A 418 5.70 -4.42 -21.94
CA TRP A 418 6.06 -5.81 -22.15
C TRP A 418 4.82 -6.62 -22.54
N LYS A 419 4.88 -7.24 -23.72
CA LYS A 419 3.79 -8.05 -24.31
C LYS A 419 4.25 -9.43 -24.76
N ASN A 420 5.53 -9.74 -24.59
CA ASN A 420 6.07 -11.02 -25.03
C ASN A 420 5.79 -12.10 -23.99
N PHE A 421 4.76 -12.90 -24.26
CA PHE A 421 4.43 -14.11 -23.52
C PHE A 421 4.66 -15.37 -24.35
N SER A 422 5.10 -15.20 -25.59
CA SER A 422 5.48 -16.26 -26.50
C SER A 422 6.91 -16.71 -26.17
N TYR A 423 7.04 -17.41 -25.05
CA TYR A 423 8.29 -18.09 -24.66
C TYR A 423 8.17 -19.59 -24.81
#